data_AF-A0A367UHV8-F1
#
_entry.id   AF-A0A367UHV8-F1
#
_cell.length_a   1.000
_cell.length_b   1.000
_cell.length_c   1.000
_cell.angle_alpha   90.00
_cell.angle_beta   90.00
_cell.angle_gamma   90.00
#
_symmetry.space_group_name_H-M   'P 1'
#
loop_
_entity.id
_entity.type
_entity.pdbx_description
1 polymer ?
#
loop_
_entity_poly.entity_id
_entity_poly.type
_entity_poly.pdbx_seq_one_letter_code
_entity_poly.pdbx_strand_id
1 'polypeptide(L)'
;MWNWESETAEELKKSAGFWANQFSPGDDGYAELDHLEFSFNRLYDLSKFGSVEDWSEWFREEREMWAEEGRPDYYDDIVENEIVEPVVIVEIGEKSYIWDGNHRIGGSLSINRATIPAIVGTVKPEYRNLYEVGASIVAAELTLR
;
A
#
# COMPACT_ATOMS: atom_id res chain seq x y z
N MET A 1 -3.61 11.74 -19.73
CA MET A 1 -2.55 11.14 -18.91
C MET A 1 -2.40 12.03 -17.70
N TRP A 2 -2.73 11.55 -16.50
CA TRP A 2 -2.57 12.30 -15.25
C TRP A 2 -1.09 12.50 -14.95
N ASN A 3 -0.70 13.69 -14.50
CA ASN A 3 0.69 14.00 -14.17
C ASN A 3 0.88 14.10 -12.66
N TRP A 4 0.98 12.94 -12.00
CA TRP A 4 1.13 12.80 -10.56
C TRP A 4 2.38 13.51 -10.01
N GLU A 5 3.44 13.64 -10.82
CA GLU A 5 4.68 14.34 -10.46
C GLU A 5 4.47 15.86 -10.26
N SER A 6 3.37 16.41 -10.76
CA SER A 6 3.03 17.83 -10.61
C SER A 6 1.97 18.10 -9.54
N GLU A 7 1.45 17.06 -8.89
CA GLU A 7 0.44 17.22 -7.85
C GLU A 7 1.07 17.77 -6.57
N THR A 8 0.31 18.63 -5.90
CA THR A 8 0.65 19.14 -4.58
C THR A 8 0.41 18.08 -3.51
N ALA A 9 1.05 18.23 -2.35
CA ALA A 9 0.82 17.35 -1.21
C ALA A 9 -0.67 17.26 -0.81
N GLU A 10 -1.44 18.34 -1.00
CA GLU A 10 -2.87 18.36 -0.64
C GLU A 10 -3.76 17.64 -1.67
N GLU A 11 -3.37 17.66 -2.95
CA GLU A 11 -4.01 16.84 -3.99
C GLU A 11 -3.71 15.35 -3.77
N LEU A 12 -2.47 15.01 -3.46
CA LEU A 12 -2.06 13.65 -3.12
C LEU A 12 -2.79 13.12 -1.88
N LYS A 13 -2.88 13.95 -0.82
CA LYS A 13 -3.65 13.64 0.39
C LYS A 13 -5.13 13.39 0.09
N LYS A 14 -5.74 14.21 -0.78
CA LYS A 14 -7.13 14.03 -1.19
C LYS A 14 -7.32 12.70 -1.93
N SER A 15 -6.41 12.35 -2.83
CA SER A 15 -6.42 11.08 -3.55
C SER A 15 -6.23 9.87 -2.61
N ALA A 16 -5.28 9.94 -1.69
CA ALA A 16 -5.04 8.90 -0.69
C ALA A 16 -6.22 8.77 0.31
N GLY A 17 -6.87 9.88 0.64
CA GLY A 17 -7.96 9.93 1.60
C GLY A 17 -9.21 9.13 1.21
N PHE A 18 -9.39 8.80 -0.06
CA PHE A 18 -10.44 7.88 -0.50
C PHE A 18 -10.26 6.47 0.07
N TRP A 19 -9.03 6.09 0.43
CA TRP A 19 -8.64 4.76 0.87
C TRP A 19 -8.26 4.69 2.35
N ALA A 20 -8.44 5.79 3.09
CA ALA A 20 -8.06 5.87 4.51
C ALA A 20 -8.83 4.90 5.42
N ASN A 21 -9.94 4.35 4.95
CA ASN A 21 -10.75 3.36 5.66
C ASN A 21 -10.28 1.90 5.45
N GLN A 22 -9.20 1.67 4.71
CA GLN A 22 -8.60 0.34 4.55
C GLN A 22 -8.18 -0.27 5.90
N PHE A 23 -7.79 0.59 6.86
CA PHE A 23 -7.46 0.23 8.22
C PHE A 23 -8.35 1.00 9.20
N SER A 24 -8.66 0.39 10.34
CA SER A 24 -9.44 0.98 11.43
C SER A 24 -8.54 1.45 12.58
N PRO A 25 -8.98 2.41 13.41
CA PRO A 25 -8.24 2.79 14.61
C PRO A 25 -7.88 1.57 15.47
N GLY A 26 -6.60 1.38 15.72
CA GLY A 26 -6.05 0.22 16.44
C GLY A 26 -5.34 -0.80 15.55
N ASP A 27 -5.54 -0.75 14.23
CA ASP A 27 -4.77 -1.55 13.29
C ASP A 27 -3.36 -0.97 13.09
N ASP A 28 -2.40 -1.86 12.88
CA ASP A 28 -0.98 -1.53 12.63
C ASP A 28 -0.78 -0.53 11.47
N GLY A 29 -1.62 -0.60 10.43
CA GLY A 29 -1.57 0.26 9.24
C GLY A 29 -2.42 1.53 9.31
N TYR A 30 -3.03 1.81 10.46
CA TYR A 30 -3.89 2.98 10.65
C TYR A 30 -3.08 4.25 10.93
N ALA A 31 -3.40 5.32 10.22
CA ALA A 31 -2.95 6.67 10.52
C ALA A 31 -4.01 7.71 10.12
N GLU A 32 -4.10 8.79 10.89
CA GLU A 32 -4.98 9.92 10.54
C GLU A 32 -4.38 10.68 9.36
N LEU A 33 -5.20 11.08 8.39
CA LEU A 33 -4.72 11.80 7.19
C LEU A 33 -3.94 13.07 7.53
N ASP A 34 -4.35 13.80 8.58
CA ASP A 34 -3.68 15.03 8.99
C ASP A 34 -2.33 14.79 9.66
N HIS A 35 -2.07 13.56 10.11
CA HIS A 35 -0.79 13.15 10.70
C HIS A 35 0.24 12.69 9.67
N LEU A 36 -0.15 12.61 8.40
CA LEU A 36 0.70 12.17 7.30
C LEU A 36 1.19 13.34 6.45
N GLU A 37 2.42 13.25 5.99
CA GLU A 37 2.97 14.05 4.90
C GLU A 37 2.97 13.20 3.63
N PHE A 38 2.30 13.69 2.59
CA PHE A 38 2.13 12.95 1.33
C PHE A 38 3.14 13.40 0.27
N SER A 39 3.71 12.42 -0.42
CA SER A 39 4.60 12.62 -1.56
C SER A 39 4.32 11.59 -2.65
N PHE A 40 4.69 11.92 -3.89
CA PHE A 40 4.66 10.97 -4.99
C PHE A 40 6.04 10.36 -5.20
N ASN A 41 6.12 9.03 -5.25
CA ASN A 41 7.31 8.29 -5.59
C ASN A 41 7.06 7.45 -6.84
N ARG A 42 7.70 7.81 -7.95
CA ARG A 42 7.57 7.09 -9.22
C ARG A 42 8.17 5.67 -9.19
N LEU A 43 9.17 5.46 -8.35
CA LEU A 43 9.97 4.24 -8.29
C LEU A 43 9.95 3.67 -6.87
N TYR A 44 8.76 3.51 -6.31
CA TYR A 44 8.62 2.93 -4.97
C TYR A 44 9.10 1.49 -4.97
N ASP A 45 10.01 1.17 -4.06
CA ASP A 45 10.68 -0.11 -3.95
C ASP A 45 9.73 -1.20 -3.44
N LEU A 46 9.47 -2.20 -4.27
CA LEU A 46 8.58 -3.30 -3.93
C LEU A 46 9.21 -4.32 -2.96
N SER A 47 10.53 -4.29 -2.74
CA SER A 47 11.20 -5.16 -1.76
C SER A 47 10.85 -4.84 -0.31
N LYS A 48 10.17 -3.71 -0.07
CA LYS A 48 9.65 -3.31 1.25
C LYS A 48 8.43 -4.12 1.69
N PHE A 49 7.77 -4.81 0.76
CA PHE A 49 6.67 -5.70 1.09
C PHE A 49 7.24 -7.07 1.46
N GLY A 50 6.43 -7.93 2.10
CA GLY A 50 6.84 -9.27 2.53
C GLY A 50 7.38 -10.14 1.39
N SER A 51 7.56 -11.44 1.66
CA SER A 51 8.07 -12.41 0.69
C SER A 51 7.44 -12.23 -0.70
N VAL A 52 8.27 -12.02 -1.73
CA VAL A 52 7.82 -11.84 -3.12
C VAL A 52 7.05 -13.06 -3.57
N GLU A 53 7.47 -14.24 -3.10
CA GLU A 53 6.83 -15.52 -3.34
C GLU A 53 5.38 -15.52 -2.82
N ASP A 54 5.12 -15.01 -1.61
CA ASP A 54 3.80 -15.02 -1.00
C ASP A 54 2.81 -14.14 -1.79
N TRP A 55 3.25 -12.95 -2.20
CA TRP A 55 2.42 -12.03 -3.00
C TRP A 55 2.18 -12.55 -4.43
N SER A 56 3.19 -13.15 -5.03
CA SER A 56 3.10 -13.71 -6.38
C SER A 56 2.18 -14.94 -6.39
N GLU A 57 2.26 -15.78 -5.35
CA GLU A 57 1.39 -16.93 -5.19
C GLU A 57 -0.06 -16.51 -4.97
N TRP A 58 -0.32 -15.60 -4.03
CA TRP A 58 -1.67 -15.05 -3.80
C TRP A 58 -2.27 -14.49 -5.09
N PHE A 59 -1.52 -13.69 -5.85
CA PHE A 59 -2.02 -13.11 -7.09
C PHE A 59 -2.28 -14.16 -8.18
N ARG A 60 -1.46 -15.21 -8.25
CA ARG A 60 -1.69 -16.33 -9.16
C ARG A 60 -2.98 -17.07 -8.81
N GLU A 61 -3.21 -17.37 -7.53
CA GLU A 61 -4.44 -18.03 -7.07
C GLU A 61 -5.70 -17.20 -7.41
N GLU A 62 -5.62 -15.87 -7.24
CA GLU A 62 -6.68 -14.94 -7.65
C GLU A 62 -6.96 -15.00 -9.16
N ARG A 63 -5.92 -15.03 -10.01
CA ARG A 63 -6.10 -15.19 -11.47
C ARG A 63 -6.75 -16.52 -11.83
N GLU A 64 -6.36 -17.60 -11.16
CA GLU A 64 -6.94 -18.93 -11.37
C GLU A 64 -8.44 -18.92 -11.01
N MET A 65 -8.81 -18.33 -9.86
CA MET A 65 -10.20 -18.17 -9.45
C MET A 65 -11.04 -17.41 -10.50
N TRP A 66 -10.57 -16.26 -10.98
CA TRP A 66 -11.31 -15.49 -11.99
C TRP A 66 -11.42 -16.22 -13.34
N ALA A 67 -10.40 -17.00 -13.72
CA ALA A 67 -10.47 -17.85 -14.89
C ALA A 67 -11.56 -18.92 -14.75
N GLU A 68 -11.69 -19.54 -13.58
CA GLU A 68 -12.77 -20.50 -13.26
C GLU A 68 -14.16 -19.85 -13.27
N GLU A 69 -14.25 -18.57 -12.87
CA GLU A 69 -15.47 -17.77 -12.98
C GLU A 69 -15.79 -17.28 -14.41
N GLY A 70 -15.01 -17.70 -15.40
CA GLY A 70 -15.23 -17.37 -16.82
C GLY A 70 -14.66 -16.02 -17.25
N ARG A 71 -13.71 -15.47 -16.48
CA ARG A 71 -13.01 -14.21 -16.75
C ARG A 71 -11.48 -14.39 -16.69
N PRO A 72 -10.90 -15.19 -17.61
CA PRO A 72 -9.47 -15.54 -17.56
C PRO A 72 -8.52 -14.36 -17.78
N ASP A 73 -9.01 -13.28 -18.38
CA ASP A 73 -8.28 -12.06 -18.76
C ASP A 73 -8.47 -10.90 -17.76
N TYR A 74 -9.15 -11.15 -16.63
CA TYR A 74 -9.58 -10.10 -15.69
C TYR A 74 -8.45 -9.19 -15.19
N TYR A 75 -7.23 -9.74 -15.07
CA TYR A 75 -6.05 -9.03 -14.57
C TYR A 75 -4.94 -8.83 -15.60
N ASP A 76 -5.17 -9.12 -16.88
CA ASP A 76 -4.13 -9.02 -17.91
C ASP A 76 -3.59 -7.59 -18.02
N ASP A 77 -4.44 -6.58 -17.86
CA ASP A 77 -4.02 -5.17 -17.88
C ASP A 77 -2.98 -4.82 -16.80
N ILE A 78 -3.04 -5.44 -15.60
CA ILE A 78 -2.09 -5.18 -14.51
C ILE A 78 -0.70 -5.74 -14.85
N VAL A 79 -0.70 -6.90 -15.49
CA VAL A 79 0.51 -7.68 -15.78
C VAL A 79 1.17 -7.21 -17.08
N GLU A 80 0.38 -6.94 -18.10
CA GLU A 80 0.85 -6.66 -19.46
C GLU A 80 1.17 -5.19 -19.68
N ASN A 81 0.46 -4.28 -19.02
CA ASN A 81 0.62 -2.83 -19.22
C ASN A 81 1.40 -2.16 -18.08
N GLU A 82 1.93 -0.96 -18.37
CA GLU A 82 2.51 -0.09 -17.36
C GLU A 82 1.42 0.36 -16.37
N ILE A 83 1.72 0.34 -15.07
CA ILE A 83 0.81 0.83 -14.05
C ILE A 83 0.73 2.36 -14.12
N VAL A 84 -0.40 2.87 -14.61
CA VAL A 84 -0.65 4.32 -14.74
C VAL A 84 -1.21 4.94 -13.45
N GLU A 85 -2.03 4.17 -12.73
CA GLU A 85 -2.62 4.60 -11.46
C GLU A 85 -1.71 4.19 -10.29
N PRO A 86 -1.22 5.14 -9.49
CA PRO A 86 -0.32 4.82 -8.39
C PRO A 86 -1.01 4.01 -7.30
N VAL A 87 -0.22 3.21 -6.59
CA VAL A 87 -0.66 2.59 -5.33
C VAL A 87 -0.63 3.62 -4.20
N VAL A 88 -1.37 3.37 -3.11
CA VAL A 88 -1.35 4.24 -1.94
C VAL A 88 -0.71 3.48 -0.78
N ILE A 89 0.42 4.01 -0.30
CA ILE A 89 1.22 3.42 0.76
C ILE A 89 1.30 4.37 1.94
N VAL A 90 1.20 3.83 3.15
CA VAL A 90 1.48 4.56 4.38
C VAL A 90 2.68 3.96 5.09
N GLU A 91 3.66 4.80 5.39
CA GLU A 91 4.89 4.43 6.10
C GLU A 91 4.81 4.86 7.57
N ILE A 92 4.87 3.87 8.47
CA ILE A 92 4.83 4.04 9.92
C ILE A 92 6.07 3.35 10.50
N GLY A 93 6.99 4.13 11.07
CA GLY A 93 8.31 3.64 11.46
C GLY A 93 9.05 3.04 10.25
N GLU A 94 9.49 1.79 10.38
CA GLU A 94 10.20 1.06 9.31
C GLU A 94 9.27 0.20 8.44
N LYS A 95 7.95 0.22 8.70
CA LYS A 95 6.97 -0.63 8.01
C LYS A 95 6.20 0.16 6.95
N SER A 96 5.80 -0.53 5.89
CA SER A 96 4.96 -0.02 4.81
C SER A 96 3.64 -0.76 4.76
N TYR A 97 2.54 -0.01 4.75
CA TYR A 97 1.17 -0.53 4.73
C TYR A 97 0.46 -0.11 3.45
N ILE A 98 -0.23 -1.04 2.82
CA ILE A 98 -0.92 -0.81 1.54
C ILE A 98 -2.34 -0.32 1.86
N TRP A 99 -2.60 0.97 1.65
CA TRP A 99 -3.95 1.53 1.73
C TRP A 99 -4.75 1.25 0.45
N ASP A 100 -4.10 1.23 -0.71
CA ASP A 100 -4.71 0.84 -1.98
C ASP A 100 -3.66 0.24 -2.93
N GLY A 101 -4.11 -0.66 -3.82
CA GLY A 101 -3.29 -1.23 -4.88
C GLY A 101 -2.74 -2.63 -4.62
N ASN A 102 -3.33 -3.41 -3.70
CA ASN A 102 -2.92 -4.80 -3.40
C ASN A 102 -2.75 -5.65 -4.67
N HIS A 103 -3.73 -5.65 -5.58
CA HIS A 103 -3.65 -6.39 -6.86
C HIS A 103 -2.56 -5.84 -7.78
N ARG A 104 -2.31 -4.53 -7.80
CA ARG A 104 -1.25 -3.92 -8.61
C ARG A 104 0.13 -4.30 -8.09
N ILE A 105 0.30 -4.41 -6.76
CA ILE A 105 1.53 -4.89 -6.12
C ILE A 105 1.71 -6.37 -6.42
N GLY A 106 0.72 -7.22 -6.12
CA GLY A 106 0.78 -8.66 -6.39
C GLY A 106 1.06 -8.97 -7.86
N GLY A 107 0.35 -8.30 -8.78
CA GLY A 107 0.57 -8.45 -10.21
C GLY A 107 1.95 -7.98 -10.65
N SER A 108 2.45 -6.86 -10.14
CA SER A 108 3.80 -6.37 -10.44
C SER A 108 4.88 -7.33 -9.94
N LEU A 109 4.73 -7.86 -8.72
CA LEU A 109 5.65 -8.84 -8.14
C LEU A 109 5.62 -10.17 -8.92
N SER A 110 4.46 -10.61 -9.39
CA SER A 110 4.31 -11.86 -10.16
C SER A 110 5.13 -11.91 -11.47
N ILE A 111 5.51 -10.75 -12.00
CA ILE A 111 6.37 -10.60 -13.18
C ILE A 111 7.73 -9.97 -12.84
N ASN A 112 8.13 -10.02 -11.57
CA ASN A 112 9.41 -9.54 -11.07
C ASN A 112 9.69 -8.04 -11.34
N ARG A 113 8.66 -7.19 -11.34
CA ARG A 113 8.89 -5.73 -11.32
C ARG A 113 9.51 -5.35 -9.98
N ALA A 114 10.57 -4.55 -10.01
CA ALA A 114 11.26 -4.08 -8.80
C ALA A 114 10.61 -2.85 -8.17
N THR A 115 9.90 -2.04 -8.97
CA THR A 115 9.34 -0.76 -8.52
C THR A 115 7.95 -0.50 -9.06
N ILE A 116 7.18 0.34 -8.37
CA ILE A 116 5.84 0.77 -8.76
C ILE A 116 5.65 2.27 -8.46
N PRO A 117 4.86 3.03 -9.25
CA PRO A 117 4.47 4.38 -8.85
C PRO A 117 3.55 4.34 -7.63
N ALA A 118 3.82 5.19 -6.64
CA ALA A 118 3.09 5.24 -5.38
C ALA A 118 2.86 6.67 -4.89
N ILE A 119 1.70 6.90 -4.27
CA ILE A 119 1.45 8.00 -3.35
C ILE A 119 1.83 7.49 -1.96
N VAL A 120 2.78 8.15 -1.30
CA VAL A 120 3.34 7.72 -0.03
C VAL A 120 2.98 8.73 1.05
N GLY A 121 2.21 8.30 2.05
CA GLY A 121 1.97 9.04 3.28
C GLY A 121 2.95 8.62 4.37
N THR A 122 3.84 9.51 4.78
CA THR A 122 4.79 9.25 5.88
C THR A 122 4.34 9.97 7.13
N VAL A 123 4.38 9.29 8.29
CA VAL A 123 4.02 9.92 9.57
C VAL A 123 4.92 11.12 9.88
N LYS A 124 4.31 12.29 10.09
CA LYS A 124 5.05 13.51 10.42
C LYS A 124 5.79 13.35 11.76
N PRO A 125 6.98 13.95 11.93
CA PRO A 125 7.82 13.77 13.11
C PRO A 125 7.09 13.97 14.45
N GLU A 126 6.21 14.96 14.54
CA GLU A 126 5.44 15.31 15.74
C GLU A 126 4.40 14.25 16.15
N TYR A 127 4.03 13.33 15.26
CA TYR A 127 3.04 12.27 15.52
C TYR A 127 3.65 10.87 15.64
N ARG A 128 4.94 10.67 15.38
CA ARG A 128 5.58 9.34 15.36
C ARG A 128 5.32 8.52 16.63
N ASN A 129 5.43 9.15 17.80
CA ASN A 129 5.21 8.48 19.08
C ASN A 129 3.79 7.90 19.24
N LEU A 130 2.78 8.46 18.56
CA LEU A 130 1.41 7.95 18.63
C LEU A 130 1.27 6.58 17.96
N TYR A 131 2.04 6.36 16.89
CA TYR A 131 1.93 5.19 16.04
C TYR A 131 3.02 4.15 16.33
N GLU A 132 4.23 4.58 16.65
CA GLU A 132 5.35 3.69 16.93
C GLU A 132 5.30 3.10 18.36
N VAL A 133 4.75 3.84 19.33
CA VAL A 133 4.66 3.38 20.74
C VAL A 133 3.32 2.69 21.03
N GLY A 134 2.25 3.04 20.30
CA GLY A 134 0.93 2.41 20.42
C GLY A 134 0.95 0.89 20.17
N ALA A 135 1.79 0.43 19.24
CA ALA A 135 2.03 -0.99 18.99
C ALA A 135 2.65 -1.73 20.20
N SER A 136 3.37 -1.03 21.07
CA SER A 136 4.09 -1.63 22.19
C SER A 136 3.27 -1.72 23.49
N ILE A 137 2.26 -0.86 23.70
CA ILE A 137 1.44 -0.87 24.93
C ILE A 137 0.34 -1.94 24.84
N VAL A 138 -0.28 -2.14 23.67
CA VAL A 138 -1.29 -3.19 23.47
C VAL A 138 -0.67 -4.59 23.55
N ALA A 139 0.56 -4.77 23.03
CA ALA A 139 1.31 -6.02 23.17
C ALA A 139 1.66 -6.37 24.62
N ALA A 140 1.95 -5.36 25.46
CA ALA A 140 2.27 -5.57 26.87
C ALA A 140 1.04 -6.00 27.71
N GLU A 141 -0.15 -5.50 27.41
CA GLU A 141 -1.38 -5.88 28.13
C GLU A 141 -1.90 -7.29 27.77
N LEU A 142 -1.59 -7.80 26.58
CA LEU A 142 -1.95 -9.17 26.16
C LEU A 142 -1.00 -10.25 26.66
N THR A 143 0.23 -9.90 27.05
CA THR A 143 1.21 -10.87 27.58
C THR A 143 1.11 -11.06 29.10
N LEU A 144 0.29 -10.25 29.78
CA LEU A 144 0.06 -10.28 31.23
C LEU A 144 -1.31 -10.89 31.63
N ARG A 145 -1.99 -11.61 30.72
CA ARG A 145 -3.23 -12.35 31.01
C ARG A 145 -3.06 -13.85 30.82
#